data_AF-A0A1H0ESZ5-F1
#
_entry.id   AF-A0A1H0ESZ5-F1
#
_cell.length_a   1.000
_cell.length_b   1.000
_cell.length_c   1.000
_cell.angle_alpha   90.00
_cell.angle_beta   90.00
_cell.angle_gamma   90.00
#
_symmetry.space_group_name_H-M   'P 1'
#
loop_
_entity.id
_entity.type
_entity.pdbx_description
1 polymer ?
#
loop_
_entity_poly.entity_id
_entity_poly.type
_entity_poly.pdbx_seq_one_letter_code
_entity_poly.pdbx_strand_id
1 'polypeptide(L)'
;MDWFDNLTALIDLRSFSSVWYWIALAVLWSTASHWVLGIPFDMVSRAGSRGGQAEEDLEDIARVMTNRLLGISRVAGLWVLGLACFLLTSLALIGFLYGIQMAQAVFLMVFPMSVVGLLSLNTARLIQERRAQGPDLRRILWRHRVMVQVIGMIAIFVTAMWGMYQNLRAGMGNHFGPLGAIEQQVDDDPNNGWGRPGGV
;
A
#
# COMPACT_ATOMS: atom_id res chain seq x y z
N MET A 1 -22.23 -22.17 -5.95
CA MET A 1 -22.26 -20.87 -6.65
C MET A 1 -22.44 -19.75 -5.61
N ASP A 2 -23.41 -19.85 -4.70
CA ASP A 2 -23.69 -18.88 -3.62
C ASP A 2 -22.52 -18.43 -2.71
N TRP A 3 -21.54 -19.29 -2.42
CA TRP A 3 -20.37 -18.88 -1.62
C TRP A 3 -19.40 -17.99 -2.40
N PHE A 4 -19.20 -18.28 -3.69
CA PHE A 4 -18.40 -17.43 -4.57
C PHE A 4 -19.13 -16.13 -4.87
N ASP A 5 -20.46 -16.15 -5.02
CA ASP A 5 -21.30 -14.97 -5.22
C ASP A 5 -21.38 -14.09 -3.96
N ASN A 6 -21.39 -14.67 -2.76
CA ASN A 6 -21.25 -13.92 -1.51
C ASN A 6 -19.82 -13.41 -1.29
N LEU A 7 -18.78 -14.17 -1.68
CA LEU A 7 -17.40 -13.68 -1.65
C LEU A 7 -17.18 -12.54 -2.62
N THR A 8 -17.75 -12.58 -3.83
CA THR A 8 -17.70 -11.48 -4.81
C THR A 8 -18.56 -10.30 -4.37
N ALA A 9 -19.68 -10.53 -3.68
CA ALA A 9 -20.50 -9.48 -3.04
C ALA A 9 -19.80 -8.81 -1.82
N LEU A 10 -18.90 -9.51 -1.11
CA LEU A 10 -18.01 -8.91 -0.09
C LEU A 10 -16.73 -8.30 -0.70
N ILE A 11 -16.35 -8.75 -1.90
CA ILE A 11 -15.35 -8.12 -2.79
C ILE A 11 -15.96 -6.95 -3.58
N ASP A 12 -17.24 -6.65 -3.39
CA ASP A 12 -18.00 -5.70 -4.20
C ASP A 12 -17.55 -4.26 -3.99
N LEU A 13 -16.79 -3.76 -4.97
CA LEU A 13 -16.64 -2.38 -5.47
C LEU A 13 -16.32 -1.24 -4.48
N ARG A 14 -16.19 -1.49 -3.17
CA ARG A 14 -15.61 -0.61 -2.16
C ARG A 14 -14.34 -1.26 -1.61
N SER A 15 -13.29 -1.33 -2.43
CA SER A 15 -12.00 -1.95 -2.05
C SER A 15 -11.47 -1.43 -0.71
N PHE A 16 -11.72 -0.16 -0.37
CA PHE A 16 -11.30 0.46 0.89
C PHE A 16 -12.14 0.08 2.12
N SER A 17 -13.38 -0.38 1.92
CA SER A 17 -14.28 -0.83 3.00
C SER A 17 -14.16 -2.34 3.26
N SER A 18 -13.47 -3.07 2.38
CA SER A 18 -13.37 -4.51 2.51
C SER A 18 -12.18 -4.92 3.37
N VAL A 19 -12.42 -5.89 4.26
CA VAL A 19 -11.41 -6.40 5.20
C VAL A 19 -10.20 -6.99 4.46
N TRP A 20 -10.39 -7.54 3.26
CA TRP A 20 -9.30 -8.14 2.48
C TRP A 20 -8.17 -7.14 2.21
N TYR A 21 -8.53 -5.88 1.91
CA TYR A 21 -7.56 -4.85 1.57
C TYR A 21 -6.65 -4.55 2.77
N TRP A 22 -7.26 -4.40 3.94
CA TRP A 22 -6.56 -4.13 5.19
C TRP A 22 -5.72 -5.31 5.66
N ILE A 23 -6.19 -6.56 5.46
CA ILE A 23 -5.38 -7.76 5.71
C ILE A 23 -4.16 -7.77 4.77
N ALA A 24 -4.37 -7.58 3.47
CA ALA A 24 -3.29 -7.56 2.49
C ALA A 24 -2.27 -6.45 2.81
N LEU A 25 -2.75 -5.27 3.16
CA LEU A 25 -1.91 -4.13 3.56
C LEU A 25 -1.12 -4.45 4.83
N ALA A 26 -1.75 -5.02 5.85
CA ALA A 26 -1.10 -5.39 7.11
C ALA A 26 -0.03 -6.47 6.90
N VAL A 27 -0.32 -7.51 6.11
CA VAL A 27 0.63 -8.57 5.76
C VAL A 27 1.80 -7.98 4.97
N LEU A 28 1.52 -7.17 3.94
CA LEU A 28 2.53 -6.52 3.10
C LEU A 28 3.50 -5.68 3.95
N TRP A 29 2.98 -4.85 4.84
CA TRP A 29 3.80 -4.00 5.71
C TRP A 29 4.49 -4.76 6.83
N SER A 30 3.88 -5.82 7.36
CA SER A 30 4.52 -6.71 8.33
C SER A 30 5.75 -7.38 7.73
N THR A 31 5.62 -7.93 6.51
CA THR A 31 6.74 -8.52 5.77
C THR A 31 7.80 -7.47 5.45
N ALA A 32 7.41 -6.31 4.90
CA ALA A 32 8.37 -5.26 4.55
C ALA A 32 9.14 -4.70 5.76
N SER A 33 8.51 -4.65 6.93
CA SER A 33 9.14 -4.15 8.16
C SER A 33 10.05 -5.16 8.85
N HIS A 34 9.84 -6.46 8.61
CA HIS A 34 10.64 -7.53 9.21
C HIS A 34 12.00 -7.69 8.53
N TRP A 35 12.05 -7.55 7.20
CA TRP A 35 13.25 -7.78 6.40
C TRP A 35 13.92 -6.47 5.97
N VAL A 36 15.07 -6.15 6.57
CA VAL A 36 15.85 -4.93 6.26
C VAL A 36 16.92 -5.32 5.24
N LEU A 37 16.79 -4.89 3.98
CA LEU A 37 17.68 -5.35 2.89
C LEU A 37 17.76 -6.89 2.73
N GLY A 38 16.72 -7.63 3.15
CA GLY A 38 16.73 -9.09 3.17
C GLY A 38 17.47 -9.70 4.37
N ILE A 39 17.90 -8.88 5.33
CA ILE A 39 18.54 -9.31 6.58
C ILE A 39 17.50 -9.23 7.71
N PRO A 40 17.36 -10.29 8.53
CA PRO A 40 16.55 -10.24 9.75
C PRO A 40 17.10 -9.20 10.74
N PHE A 41 16.24 -8.30 11.24
CA PHE A 41 16.70 -7.22 12.12
C PHE A 41 17.21 -7.72 13.49
N ASP A 42 16.82 -8.91 13.93
CA ASP A 42 17.39 -9.53 15.13
C ASP A 42 18.90 -9.73 15.00
N MET A 43 19.43 -10.00 13.80
CA MET A 43 20.89 -10.08 13.57
C MET A 43 21.56 -8.73 13.84
N VAL A 44 20.94 -7.62 13.43
CA VAL A 44 21.45 -6.26 13.67
C VAL A 44 21.51 -5.97 15.17
N SER A 45 20.46 -6.33 15.90
CA SER A 45 20.41 -6.15 17.36
C SER A 45 21.38 -7.09 18.11
N ARG A 46 21.59 -8.32 17.62
CA ARG A 46 22.55 -9.27 18.20
C ARG A 46 23.99 -8.83 17.98
N ALA A 47 24.35 -8.37 16.78
CA ALA A 47 25.64 -7.73 16.51
C ALA A 47 25.83 -6.47 17.37
N GLY A 48 24.74 -5.75 17.66
CA GLY A 48 24.61 -4.70 18.69
C GLY A 48 25.23 -5.05 20.04
N SER A 49 24.75 -6.16 20.59
CA SER A 49 24.90 -6.52 22.01
C SER A 49 25.99 -7.55 22.30
N ARG A 50 26.21 -8.52 21.39
CA ARG A 50 27.13 -9.64 21.61
C ARG A 50 28.50 -9.43 20.94
N GLY A 51 28.56 -8.66 19.86
CA GLY A 51 29.79 -8.46 19.07
C GLY A 51 30.40 -9.79 18.58
N GLY A 52 31.67 -9.72 18.16
CA GLY A 52 32.45 -10.90 17.74
C GLY A 52 31.80 -11.64 16.58
N GLN A 53 31.57 -12.96 16.75
CA GLN A 53 30.94 -13.80 15.74
C GLN A 53 29.60 -13.23 15.22
N ALA A 54 28.78 -12.64 16.10
CA ALA A 54 27.49 -12.09 15.68
C ALA A 54 27.63 -10.85 14.77
N GLU A 55 28.74 -10.14 14.87
CA GLU A 55 29.07 -9.00 14.01
C GLU A 55 29.64 -9.48 12.67
N GLU A 56 30.52 -10.48 12.70
CA GLU A 56 31.03 -11.15 11.48
C GLU A 56 29.90 -11.76 10.65
N ASP A 57 28.99 -12.51 11.28
CA ASP A 57 27.83 -13.12 10.61
C ASP A 57 26.92 -12.04 9.96
N LEU A 58 26.78 -10.87 10.61
CA LEU A 58 26.01 -9.75 10.08
C LEU A 58 26.69 -9.13 8.86
N GLU A 59 28.01 -8.97 8.90
CA GLU A 59 28.78 -8.42 7.79
C GLU A 59 28.74 -9.35 6.57
N ASP A 60 28.85 -10.66 6.79
CA ASP A 60 28.81 -11.65 5.72
C ASP A 60 27.44 -11.72 5.05
N ILE A 61 26.35 -11.79 5.84
CA ILE A 61 25.00 -11.77 5.26
C ILE A 61 24.71 -10.45 4.54
N ALA A 62 25.18 -9.32 5.08
CA ALA A 62 25.03 -8.02 4.45
C ALA A 62 25.79 -7.95 3.12
N ARG A 63 27.01 -8.48 3.05
CA ARG A 63 27.79 -8.58 1.82
C ARG A 63 27.07 -9.41 0.76
N VAL A 64 26.53 -10.58 1.14
CA VAL A 64 25.80 -11.45 0.20
C VAL A 64 24.53 -10.76 -0.33
N MET A 65 23.74 -10.15 0.55
CA MET A 65 22.48 -9.50 0.15
C MET A 65 22.72 -8.26 -0.71
N THR A 66 23.69 -7.42 -0.36
CA THR A 66 24.05 -6.25 -1.16
C THR A 66 24.58 -6.64 -2.54
N ASN A 67 25.47 -7.64 -2.63
CA ASN A 67 25.95 -8.17 -3.91
C ASN A 67 24.83 -8.72 -4.78
N ARG A 68 23.90 -9.48 -4.20
CA ARG A 68 22.75 -10.03 -4.91
C ARG A 68 21.83 -8.92 -5.43
N LEU A 69 21.49 -7.96 -4.59
CA LEU A 69 20.58 -6.87 -4.94
C LEU A 69 21.18 -5.97 -6.03
N LEU A 70 22.46 -5.60 -5.91
CA LEU A 70 23.15 -4.79 -6.91
C LEU A 70 23.44 -5.57 -8.20
N GLY A 71 23.66 -6.88 -8.13
CA GLY A 71 23.79 -7.75 -9.29
C GLY A 71 22.53 -7.76 -10.14
N ILE A 72 21.35 -7.95 -9.51
CA ILE A 72 20.05 -7.87 -10.20
C ILE A 72 19.84 -6.48 -10.81
N SER A 73 20.14 -5.42 -10.04
CA SER A 73 20.02 -4.05 -10.53
C SER A 73 20.94 -3.73 -11.71
N ARG A 74 22.12 -4.33 -11.78
CA ARG A 74 23.07 -4.08 -12.89
C ARG A 74 22.60 -4.72 -14.20
N VAL A 75 22.03 -5.91 -14.14
CA VAL A 75 21.59 -6.66 -15.34
C VAL A 75 20.19 -6.25 -15.78
N ALA A 76 19.25 -6.18 -14.83
CA ALA A 76 17.83 -5.98 -15.11
C ALA A 76 17.31 -4.61 -14.67
N GLY A 77 18.14 -3.73 -14.11
CA GLY A 77 17.66 -2.48 -13.49
C GLY A 77 16.87 -1.57 -14.42
N LEU A 78 17.30 -1.42 -15.68
CA LEU A 78 16.57 -0.58 -16.64
C LEU A 78 15.22 -1.19 -17.01
N TRP A 79 15.17 -2.51 -17.23
CA TRP A 79 13.93 -3.24 -17.50
C TRP A 79 12.95 -3.20 -16.33
N VAL A 80 13.45 -3.43 -15.11
CA VAL A 80 12.67 -3.37 -13.87
C VAL A 80 12.14 -1.96 -13.65
N LEU A 81 12.97 -0.92 -13.85
CA LEU A 81 12.55 0.47 -13.71
C LEU A 81 11.48 0.83 -14.75
N GLY A 82 11.69 0.49 -16.02
CA GLY A 82 10.74 0.75 -17.09
C GLY A 82 9.39 0.07 -16.83
N LEU A 83 9.42 -1.21 -16.45
CA LEU A 83 8.21 -1.97 -16.13
C LEU A 83 7.51 -1.41 -14.88
N ALA A 84 8.26 -1.05 -13.83
CA ALA A 84 7.70 -0.47 -12.62
C ALA A 84 7.03 0.88 -12.91
N CYS A 85 7.68 1.77 -13.64
CA CYS A 85 7.11 3.06 -14.04
C CYS A 85 5.88 2.88 -14.94
N PHE A 86 5.94 1.96 -15.90
CA PHE A 86 4.81 1.65 -16.77
C PHE A 86 3.60 1.12 -15.98
N LEU A 87 3.82 0.16 -15.08
CA LEU A 87 2.76 -0.40 -14.24
C LEU A 87 2.18 0.65 -13.30
N LEU A 88 3.01 1.41 -12.59
CA LEU A 88 2.56 2.47 -11.69
C LEU A 88 1.75 3.54 -12.44
N THR A 89 2.22 3.95 -13.62
CA THR A 89 1.50 4.93 -14.46
C THR A 89 0.17 4.37 -14.94
N SER A 90 0.16 3.12 -15.43
CA SER A 90 -1.08 2.46 -15.87
C SER A 90 -2.09 2.33 -14.74
N LEU A 91 -1.64 1.93 -13.55
CA LEU A 91 -2.49 1.86 -12.35
C LEU A 91 -2.99 3.24 -11.93
N ALA A 92 -2.15 4.27 -12.03
CA ALA A 92 -2.55 5.64 -11.72
C ALA A 92 -3.62 6.15 -12.70
N LEU A 93 -3.45 5.92 -14.00
CA LEU A 93 -4.43 6.30 -15.02
C LEU A 93 -5.75 5.55 -14.79
N ILE A 94 -5.71 4.22 -14.70
CA ILE A 94 -6.92 3.41 -14.54
C ILE A 94 -7.60 3.69 -13.18
N GLY A 95 -6.81 3.88 -12.12
CA GLY A 95 -7.32 4.17 -10.79
C GLY A 95 -7.93 5.57 -10.67
N PHE A 96 -7.18 6.61 -11.00
CA PHE A 96 -7.59 7.99 -10.71
C PHE A 96 -8.32 8.66 -11.88
N LEU A 97 -7.95 8.36 -13.13
CA LEU A 97 -8.61 8.95 -14.30
C LEU A 97 -9.93 8.24 -14.63
N TYR A 98 -9.91 6.91 -14.68
CA TYR A 98 -11.11 6.10 -14.94
C TYR A 98 -11.94 5.80 -13.68
N GLY A 99 -11.44 6.17 -12.50
CA GLY A 99 -12.18 6.04 -11.23
C GLY A 99 -12.31 4.62 -10.69
N ILE A 100 -11.47 3.68 -11.16
CA ILE A 100 -11.54 2.28 -10.72
C ILE A 100 -10.92 2.13 -9.32
N GLN A 101 -11.76 1.89 -8.31
CA GLN A 101 -11.34 1.81 -6.90
C GLN A 101 -10.31 0.70 -6.63
N MET A 102 -10.45 -0.45 -7.28
CA MET A 102 -9.50 -1.56 -7.14
C MET A 102 -8.09 -1.15 -7.62
N ALA A 103 -8.00 -0.44 -8.76
CA ALA A 103 -6.72 0.03 -9.27
C ALA A 103 -6.10 1.10 -8.35
N GLN A 104 -6.90 1.98 -7.74
CA GLN A 104 -6.41 2.93 -6.73
C GLN A 104 -5.86 2.19 -5.49
N ALA A 105 -6.57 1.17 -5.02
CA ALA A 105 -6.17 0.37 -3.86
C ALA A 105 -4.83 -0.33 -4.11
N VAL A 106 -4.67 -0.98 -5.26
CA VAL A 106 -3.41 -1.63 -5.66
C VAL A 106 -2.30 -0.57 -5.85
N PHE A 107 -2.61 0.58 -6.45
CA PHE A 107 -1.64 1.67 -6.60
C PHE A 107 -1.09 2.11 -5.24
N LEU A 108 -1.96 2.32 -4.25
CA LEU A 108 -1.59 2.73 -2.90
C LEU A 108 -0.75 1.67 -2.15
N MET A 109 -0.82 0.39 -2.53
CA MET A 109 0.07 -0.64 -2.01
C MET A 109 1.41 -0.69 -2.75
N VAL A 110 1.38 -0.69 -4.08
CA VAL A 110 2.57 -0.92 -4.93
C VAL A 110 3.47 0.32 -4.95
N PHE A 111 2.89 1.51 -4.96
CA PHE A 111 3.65 2.77 -4.98
C PHE A 111 4.64 2.90 -3.81
N PRO A 112 4.24 2.82 -2.52
CA PRO A 112 5.19 2.91 -1.43
C PRO A 112 6.20 1.76 -1.42
N MET A 113 5.80 0.56 -1.88
CA MET A 113 6.74 -0.57 -2.02
C MET A 113 7.82 -0.29 -3.07
N SER A 114 7.49 0.43 -4.16
CA SER A 114 8.49 0.85 -5.14
C SER A 114 9.52 1.81 -4.53
N VAL A 115 9.08 2.73 -3.65
CA VAL A 115 9.96 3.64 -2.91
C VAL A 115 10.88 2.88 -1.96
N VAL A 116 10.34 1.88 -1.23
CA VAL A 116 11.14 0.99 -0.37
C VAL A 116 12.17 0.20 -1.19
N GLY A 117 11.82 -0.25 -2.39
CA GLY A 117 12.76 -0.91 -3.32
C GLY A 117 13.91 0.01 -3.75
N LEU A 118 13.61 1.27 -4.10
CA LEU A 118 14.63 2.27 -4.44
C LEU A 118 15.53 2.60 -3.24
N LEU A 119 14.94 2.77 -2.05
CA LEU A 119 15.68 2.99 -0.82
C LEU A 119 16.62 1.81 -0.53
N SER A 120 16.16 0.58 -0.75
CA SER A 120 16.94 -0.65 -0.60
C SER A 120 18.15 -0.66 -1.53
N LEU A 121 17.94 -0.33 -2.81
CA LEU A 121 19.04 -0.22 -3.78
C LEU A 121 20.06 0.84 -3.37
N ASN A 122 19.60 2.02 -2.97
CA ASN A 122 20.48 3.11 -2.54
C ASN A 122 21.28 2.71 -1.28
N THR A 123 20.63 2.07 -0.32
CA THR A 123 21.28 1.63 0.92
C THR A 123 22.33 0.55 0.63
N ALA A 124 22.04 -0.40 -0.28
CA ALA A 124 23.01 -1.41 -0.69
C ALA A 124 24.23 -0.81 -1.40
N ARG A 125 24.03 0.19 -2.26
CA ARG A 125 25.13 0.94 -2.89
C ARG A 125 25.97 1.66 -1.83
N LEU A 126 25.33 2.36 -0.90
CA LEU A 126 25.99 3.08 0.18
C LEU A 126 26.87 2.16 1.05
N ILE A 127 26.38 0.96 1.39
CA ILE A 127 27.15 -0.05 2.15
C ILE A 127 28.38 -0.49 1.36
N GLN A 128 28.23 -0.77 0.07
CA GLN A 128 29.32 -1.24 -0.78
C GLN A 128 30.38 -0.15 -1.03
N GLU A 129 29.95 1.08 -1.30
CA GLU A 129 30.83 2.24 -1.55
C GLU A 129 31.63 2.62 -0.31
N ARG A 130 30.99 2.66 0.87
CA ARG A 130 31.65 2.99 2.13
C ARG A 130 32.46 1.84 2.72
N ARG A 131 32.30 0.62 2.18
CA ARG A 131 32.76 -0.63 2.80
C ARG A 131 32.35 -0.67 4.27
N ALA A 132 31.08 -0.32 4.53
CA ALA A 132 30.58 -0.13 5.88
C ALA A 132 30.70 -1.44 6.68
N GLN A 133 31.32 -1.35 7.86
CA GLN A 133 31.60 -2.47 8.76
C GLN A 133 31.21 -2.10 10.20
N GLY A 134 31.00 -3.14 10.99
CA GLY A 134 30.65 -3.10 12.41
C GLY A 134 29.64 -2.01 12.80
N PRO A 135 30.03 -1.01 13.61
CA PRO A 135 29.12 0.07 14.04
C PRO A 135 28.50 0.89 12.89
N ASP A 136 29.23 1.14 11.80
CA ASP A 136 28.74 1.96 10.69
C ASP A 136 27.69 1.18 9.88
N LEU A 137 27.94 -0.12 9.64
CA LEU A 137 26.96 -1.01 9.01
C LEU A 137 25.65 -1.06 9.80
N ARG A 138 25.74 -1.28 11.13
CA ARG A 138 24.56 -1.30 12.02
C ARG A 138 23.78 0.02 11.95
N ARG A 139 24.48 1.16 11.92
CA ARG A 139 23.84 2.48 11.82
C ARG A 139 23.09 2.67 10.50
N ILE A 140 23.67 2.24 9.39
CA ILE A 140 23.03 2.31 8.07
C ILE A 140 21.78 1.42 8.03
N LEU A 141 21.88 0.18 8.51
CA LEU A 141 20.75 -0.76 8.55
C LEU A 141 19.62 -0.27 9.47
N TRP A 142 19.96 0.31 10.62
CA TRP A 142 18.98 0.90 11.53
C TRP A 142 18.26 2.08 10.88
N ARG A 143 18.99 3.00 10.22
CA ARG A 143 18.39 4.12 9.48
C ARG A 143 17.48 3.64 8.36
N HIS A 144 17.89 2.62 7.61
CA HIS A 144 17.07 2.01 6.57
C HIS A 144 15.74 1.51 7.13
N ARG A 145 15.77 0.76 8.24
CA ARG A 145 14.56 0.28 8.93
C ARG A 145 13.63 1.42 9.33
N VAL A 146 14.17 2.48 9.96
CA VAL A 146 13.36 3.64 10.38
C VAL A 146 12.71 4.31 9.17
N MET A 147 13.45 4.47 8.07
CA MET A 147 12.90 5.03 6.84
C MET A 147 11.78 4.16 6.27
N VAL A 148 11.93 2.83 6.24
CA VAL A 148 10.86 1.91 5.80
C VAL A 148 9.61 2.04 6.68
N GLN A 149 9.79 2.13 8.01
CA GLN A 149 8.67 2.32 8.94
C GLN A 149 7.96 3.66 8.73
N VAL A 150 8.70 4.75 8.51
CA VAL A 150 8.13 6.06 8.23
C VAL A 150 7.34 6.05 6.92
N ILE A 151 7.89 5.43 5.86
CA ILE A 151 7.18 5.26 4.59
C ILE A 151 5.90 4.45 4.81
N GLY A 152 5.95 3.38 5.61
CA GLY A 152 4.79 2.56 5.94
C GLY A 152 3.72 3.31 6.70
N MET A 153 4.11 4.06 7.72
CA MET A 153 3.19 4.90 8.49
C MET A 153 2.50 5.94 7.60
N ILE A 154 3.26 6.62 6.74
CA ILE A 154 2.72 7.60 5.78
C ILE A 154 1.78 6.90 4.78
N ALA A 155 2.18 5.75 4.24
CA ALA A 155 1.38 5.00 3.27
C ALA A 155 0.05 4.53 3.86
N ILE A 156 0.07 3.94 5.05
CA ILE A 156 -1.15 3.48 5.76
C ILE A 156 -2.05 4.68 6.06
N PHE A 157 -1.48 5.79 6.52
CA PHE A 157 -2.25 7.01 6.80
C PHE A 157 -2.93 7.58 5.55
N VAL A 158 -2.18 7.78 4.46
CA VAL A 158 -2.72 8.27 3.17
C VAL A 158 -3.79 7.33 2.64
N THR A 159 -3.55 6.03 2.75
CA THR A 159 -4.49 4.99 2.36
C THR A 159 -5.78 5.05 3.16
N ALA A 160 -5.70 5.18 4.49
CA ALA A 160 -6.86 5.32 5.35
C ALA A 160 -7.67 6.57 5.03
N MET A 161 -6.98 7.70 4.85
CA MET A 161 -7.60 8.97 4.50
C MET A 161 -8.33 8.89 3.15
N TRP A 162 -7.67 8.30 2.14
CA TRP A 162 -8.28 8.09 0.83
C TRP A 162 -9.47 7.13 0.88
N GLY A 163 -9.36 6.05 1.65
CA GLY A 163 -10.43 5.09 1.84
C GLY A 163 -11.67 5.68 2.51
N MET A 164 -11.47 6.53 3.53
CA MET A 164 -12.56 7.27 4.16
C MET A 164 -13.21 8.26 3.19
N TYR A 165 -12.41 9.00 2.41
CA TYR A 165 -12.93 9.91 1.38
C TYR A 165 -13.83 9.18 0.37
N GLN A 166 -13.38 8.03 -0.13
CA GLN A 166 -14.16 7.22 -1.07
C GLN A 166 -15.45 6.67 -0.42
N ASN A 167 -15.39 6.28 0.84
CA ASN A 167 -16.58 5.81 1.58
C ASN A 167 -17.62 6.94 1.77
N LEU A 168 -17.17 8.15 2.14
CA LEU A 168 -18.05 9.31 2.30
C LEU A 168 -18.69 9.75 0.97
N ARG A 169 -17.91 9.74 -0.11
CA ARG A 169 -18.41 10.06 -1.45
C ARG A 169 -19.49 9.07 -1.91
N ALA A 170 -19.32 7.78 -1.61
CA ALA A 170 -20.33 6.76 -1.90
C ALA A 170 -21.58 6.91 -1.01
N GLY A 171 -21.41 7.26 0.27
CA GLY A 171 -22.52 7.45 1.22
C GLY A 171 -23.39 8.67 0.92
N MET A 172 -22.80 9.79 0.49
CA MET A 172 -23.56 10.99 0.12
C MET A 172 -24.44 10.81 -1.11
N GLY A 173 -24.07 9.95 -2.06
CA GLY A 173 -24.92 9.64 -3.23
C GLY A 173 -26.24 8.97 -2.87
N ASN A 174 -26.28 8.22 -1.76
CA ASN A 174 -27.45 7.44 -1.36
C ASN A 174 -28.47 8.24 -0.53
N HIS A 175 -28.04 9.34 0.11
CA HIS A 175 -28.91 10.14 0.99
C HIS A 175 -29.86 11.08 0.21
N PHE A 176 -29.59 11.34 -1.08
CA PHE A 176 -30.47 12.14 -1.94
C PHE A 176 -31.47 11.30 -2.76
N GLY A 177 -31.37 9.97 -2.73
CA GLY A 177 -32.34 9.06 -3.35
C GLY A 177 -33.72 8.96 -2.67
N PRO A 178 -33.83 8.93 -1.32
CA PRO A 178 -35.13 8.74 -0.67
C PRO A 178 -36.01 9.99 -0.69
N LEU A 179 -35.46 11.18 -0.95
CA LEU A 179 -36.27 12.40 -1.05
C LEU A 179 -37.25 12.33 -2.23
N GLY A 180 -36.81 11.82 -3.39
CA GLY A 180 -37.69 11.62 -4.55
C GLY A 180 -38.74 10.51 -4.34
N ALA A 181 -38.39 9.45 -3.59
CA ALA A 181 -39.32 8.36 -3.29
C ALA A 181 -40.38 8.78 -2.24
N ILE A 182 -40.01 9.62 -1.27
CA ILE A 182 -40.94 10.18 -0.28
C ILE A 182 -41.87 11.20 -0.97
N GLU A 183 -41.36 12.02 -1.89
CA GLU A 183 -42.15 12.99 -2.65
C GLU A 183 -43.19 12.30 -3.54
N GLN A 184 -42.80 11.21 -4.22
CA GLN A 184 -43.70 10.41 -5.04
C GLN A 184 -44.74 9.64 -4.20
N GLN A 185 -44.35 9.14 -3.02
CA GLN A 185 -45.29 8.47 -2.10
C GLN A 185 -46.24 9.44 -1.39
N VAL A 186 -45.85 10.70 -1.20
CA VAL A 186 -46.74 11.78 -0.73
C VAL A 186 -47.72 12.18 -1.83
N ASP A 187 -47.27 12.30 -3.08
CA ASP A 187 -48.14 12.64 -4.23
C ASP A 187 -49.13 11.52 -4.60
N ASP A 188 -48.76 10.25 -4.40
CA ASP A 188 -49.61 9.08 -4.68
C ASP A 188 -50.54 8.67 -3.51
N ASP A 189 -50.50 9.37 -2.35
CA ASP A 189 -51.42 9.11 -1.24
C ASP A 189 -52.83 9.67 -1.56
N PRO A 190 -53.86 8.82 -1.73
CA PRO A 190 -55.22 9.27 -2.06
C PRO A 190 -55.90 10.06 -0.94
N ASN A 191 -55.30 10.13 0.25
CA ASN A 191 -55.78 10.88 1.40
C ASN A 191 -54.97 12.16 1.66
N ASN A 192 -53.96 12.46 0.81
CA ASN A 192 -53.27 13.73 0.80
C ASN A 192 -54.28 14.81 0.32
N GLY A 193 -54.56 15.79 1.19
CA GLY A 193 -55.54 16.86 0.96
C GLY A 193 -55.11 17.96 -0.03
N TRP A 194 -54.00 17.78 -0.74
CA TRP A 194 -53.44 18.72 -1.71
C TRP A 194 -53.64 18.19 -3.15
N GLY A 195 -54.90 17.99 -3.52
CA GLY A 195 -55.26 17.69 -4.91
C GLY A 195 -54.75 18.79 -5.85
N ARG A 196 -53.91 18.41 -6.82
CA ARG A 196 -53.48 19.29 -7.93
C ARG A 196 -54.72 19.71 -8.74
N PRO A 197 -55.00 21.01 -8.95
CA PRO A 197 -55.97 21.41 -9.95
C PRO A 197 -55.43 21.03 -11.34
N GLY A 198 -56.19 20.21 -12.06
CA GLY A 198 -55.84 19.70 -13.38
C GLY A 198 -55.47 20.82 -14.36
N GLY A 199 -54.27 20.71 -14.93
CA GLY A 199 -53.84 21.47 -16.09
C GLY A 199 -54.32 20.77 -17.37
N VAL A 200 -54.90 21.58 -18.24
CA VAL A 200 -55.46 21.29 -19.57
C VAL A 200 -54.43 20.69 -20.52
#